data_AF-A0A6P1D8E0-F1
#
_entry.id   AF-A0A6P1D8E0-F1
#
_cell.length_a   1.000
_cell.length_b   1.000
_cell.length_c   1.000
_cell.angle_alpha   90.00
_cell.angle_beta   90.00
_cell.angle_gamma   90.00
#
_symmetry.space_group_name_H-M   'P 1'
#
loop_
_entity.id
_entity.type
_entity.pdbx_description
1 polymer ?
#
loop_
_entity_poly.entity_id
_entity_poly.type
_entity_poly.pdbx_seq_one_letter_code
_entity_poly.pdbx_strand_id
1 'polypeptide(L)'
;VRTLRTDDVGSLAPWSGRPGERELRAMVARRIPRGVVESRGAWVARDVPGRRELGAAVSRCIAHTPRILGVRYGFATVASFTTGRHRGSGGVAAELIPPVPYPDDRYQTVPIWWDSRMYRMFADRLQYLLMCDELRDMGVADGALERVRRGTGRRSESRFGYGR
;
A
#
# COMPACT_ATOMS: atom_id res chain seq x y z
N VAL A 1 12.34 -18.15 -12.23
CA VAL A 1 11.65 -16.88 -11.89
C VAL A 1 12.73 -15.86 -11.54
N ARG A 2 12.77 -14.69 -12.20
CA ARG A 2 13.74 -13.62 -11.89
C ARG A 2 13.43 -13.04 -10.51
N THR A 3 14.42 -12.98 -9.63
CA THR A 3 14.30 -12.31 -8.33
C THR A 3 14.23 -10.80 -8.54
N LEU A 4 13.18 -10.16 -8.01
CA LEU A 4 13.03 -8.70 -8.01
C LEU A 4 14.23 -8.04 -7.30
N ARG A 5 14.85 -7.06 -7.93
CA ARG A 5 15.91 -6.22 -7.35
C ARG A 5 15.44 -4.78 -7.20
N THR A 6 16.13 -4.00 -6.36
CA THR A 6 15.80 -2.59 -6.15
C THR A 6 15.83 -1.80 -7.46
N ASP A 7 16.76 -2.11 -8.37
CA ASP A 7 16.88 -1.42 -9.66
C ASP A 7 15.76 -1.76 -10.65
N ASP A 8 14.95 -2.78 -10.37
CA ASP A 8 13.75 -3.09 -11.16
C ASP A 8 12.56 -2.17 -10.79
N VAL A 9 12.68 -1.36 -9.73
CA VAL A 9 11.60 -0.49 -9.21
C VAL A 9 11.69 0.90 -9.84
N GLY A 10 10.90 1.13 -10.88
CA GLY A 10 10.92 2.36 -11.67
C GLY A 10 10.53 3.62 -10.90
N SER A 11 9.66 3.51 -9.89
CA SER A 11 9.25 4.62 -9.01
C SER A 11 10.39 5.21 -8.17
N LEU A 12 11.59 4.63 -8.18
CA LEU A 12 12.77 5.20 -7.53
C LEU A 12 13.45 6.29 -8.38
N ALA A 13 13.24 6.29 -9.70
CA ALA A 13 13.91 7.22 -10.62
C ALA A 13 13.79 8.71 -10.22
N PRO A 14 12.63 9.21 -9.73
CA PRO A 14 12.50 10.60 -9.32
C PRO A 14 13.42 11.04 -8.17
N TRP A 15 13.95 10.09 -7.39
CA TRP A 15 14.88 10.36 -6.29
C TRP A 15 16.36 10.29 -6.69
N SER A 16 16.70 9.87 -7.91
CA SER A 16 18.10 9.73 -8.33
C SER A 16 18.88 11.03 -8.14
N GLY A 17 19.95 11.00 -7.34
CA GLY A 17 20.78 12.17 -6.99
C GLY A 17 20.11 13.18 -6.05
N ARG A 18 18.97 12.85 -5.43
CA ARG A 18 18.21 13.74 -4.54
C ARG A 18 18.20 13.26 -3.08
N PRO A 19 17.95 14.16 -2.12
CA PRO A 19 17.78 13.77 -0.71
C PRO A 19 16.73 12.67 -0.53
N GLY A 20 17.06 11.64 0.25
CA GLY A 20 16.19 10.49 0.50
C GLY A 20 16.35 9.32 -0.47
N GLU A 21 17.19 9.43 -1.52
CA GLU A 21 17.40 8.33 -2.47
C GLU A 21 17.85 7.04 -1.78
N ARG A 22 18.92 7.13 -0.99
CA ARG A 22 19.53 5.99 -0.30
C ARG A 22 18.54 5.36 0.67
N GLU A 23 17.83 6.18 1.42
CA GLU A 23 16.84 5.77 2.42
C GLU A 23 15.65 5.07 1.75
N LEU A 24 15.14 5.61 0.63
CA LEU A 24 14.05 5.00 -0.12
C LEU A 24 14.46 3.68 -0.78
N ARG A 25 15.65 3.63 -1.39
CA ARG A 25 16.24 2.39 -1.94
C ARG A 25 16.39 1.31 -0.86
N ALA A 26 16.92 1.68 0.31
CA ALA A 26 17.04 0.75 1.44
C ALA A 26 15.67 0.28 1.96
N MET A 27 14.68 1.17 1.97
CA MET A 27 13.31 0.87 2.38
C MET A 27 12.63 -0.17 1.48
N VAL A 28 12.84 -0.05 0.15
CA VAL A 28 12.41 -1.04 -0.85
C VAL A 28 13.18 -2.35 -0.67
N ALA A 29 14.51 -2.30 -0.62
CA ALA A 29 15.37 -3.48 -0.52
C ALA A 29 15.01 -4.37 0.69
N ARG A 30 14.69 -3.77 1.85
CA ARG A 30 14.27 -4.49 3.07
C ARG A 30 12.92 -5.22 2.93
N ARG A 31 12.08 -4.82 1.98
CA ARG A 31 10.73 -5.37 1.75
C ARG A 31 10.70 -6.42 0.65
N ILE A 32 11.59 -6.34 -0.34
CA ILE A 32 11.71 -7.29 -1.45
C ILE A 32 11.68 -8.77 -0.98
N PRO A 33 12.42 -9.20 0.05
CA PRO A 33 12.41 -10.60 0.50
C PRO A 33 11.03 -11.12 0.96
N ARG A 34 10.08 -10.23 1.25
CA ARG A 34 8.71 -10.55 1.68
C ARG A 34 7.67 -10.33 0.56
N GLY A 35 8.12 -10.00 -0.65
CA GLY A 35 7.30 -9.68 -1.80
C GLY A 35 6.82 -8.23 -1.81
N VAL A 36 6.98 -7.56 -2.95
CA VAL A 36 6.54 -6.19 -3.22
C VAL A 36 5.85 -6.15 -4.57
N VAL A 37 4.70 -5.49 -4.65
CA VAL A 37 4.09 -5.07 -5.92
C VAL A 37 4.12 -3.55 -6.03
N GLU A 38 4.63 -3.06 -7.16
CA GLU A 38 4.65 -1.63 -7.48
C GLU A 38 3.43 -1.29 -8.34
N SER A 39 2.70 -0.23 -7.97
CA SER A 39 1.58 0.31 -8.74
C SER A 39 1.94 1.67 -9.34
N ARG A 40 1.70 1.82 -10.64
CA ARG A 40 2.02 3.03 -11.42
C ARG A 40 0.84 3.42 -12.30
N GLY A 41 0.81 4.70 -12.71
CA GLY A 41 -0.16 5.19 -13.70
C GLY A 41 -1.61 5.18 -13.22
N ALA A 42 -1.87 5.32 -11.91
CA ALA A 42 -3.23 5.41 -11.39
C ALA A 42 -3.84 6.80 -11.67
N TRP A 43 -4.96 6.84 -12.41
CA TRP A 43 -5.67 8.07 -12.75
C TRP A 43 -7.19 7.86 -12.75
N VAL A 44 -7.92 8.98 -12.68
CA VAL A 44 -9.37 9.06 -12.91
C VAL A 44 -9.59 10.27 -13.81
N ALA A 45 -10.49 10.16 -14.79
CA ALA A 45 -10.86 11.24 -15.68
C ALA A 45 -11.31 12.48 -14.89
N ARG A 46 -11.14 13.68 -15.47
CA ARG A 46 -11.39 14.93 -14.73
C ARG A 46 -12.86 15.24 -14.52
N ASP A 47 -13.69 14.89 -15.50
CA ASP A 47 -15.06 15.37 -15.64
C ASP A 47 -16.11 14.26 -15.44
N VAL A 48 -15.72 13.17 -14.77
CA VAL A 48 -16.64 12.10 -14.42
C VAL A 48 -17.39 12.40 -13.11
N PRO A 49 -18.71 12.14 -13.04
CA PRO A 49 -19.43 12.15 -11.78
C PRO A 49 -18.77 11.22 -10.76
N GLY A 50 -18.73 11.62 -9.49
CA GLY A 50 -18.15 10.80 -8.43
C GLY A 50 -16.63 10.62 -8.51
N ARG A 51 -15.90 11.57 -9.13
CA ARG A 51 -14.43 11.48 -9.31
C ARG A 51 -13.67 11.22 -8.00
N ARG A 52 -14.12 11.74 -6.87
CA ARG A 52 -13.45 11.56 -5.56
C ARG A 52 -13.61 10.11 -5.08
N GLU A 53 -14.82 9.58 -5.21
CA GLU A 53 -15.22 8.22 -4.87
C GLU A 53 -14.48 7.21 -5.75
N LEU A 54 -14.40 7.47 -7.06
CA LEU A 54 -13.59 6.69 -7.99
C LEU A 54 -12.09 6.75 -7.63
N GLY A 55 -11.57 7.91 -7.23
CA GLY A 55 -10.19 8.03 -6.75
C GLY A 55 -9.92 7.17 -5.50
N ALA A 56 -10.87 7.15 -4.57
CA ALA A 56 -10.81 6.29 -3.39
C ALA A 56 -10.86 4.80 -3.79
N ALA A 57 -11.75 4.42 -4.72
CA ALA A 57 -11.82 3.06 -5.26
C ALA A 57 -10.51 2.62 -5.91
N VAL A 58 -9.89 3.47 -6.74
CA VAL A 58 -8.55 3.19 -7.30
C VAL A 58 -7.51 2.97 -6.21
N SER A 59 -7.58 3.72 -5.11
CA SER A 59 -6.66 3.52 -3.98
C SER A 59 -6.89 2.18 -3.28
N ARG A 60 -8.14 1.74 -3.12
CA ARG A 60 -8.48 0.40 -2.61
C ARG A 60 -8.00 -0.70 -3.55
N CYS A 61 -8.12 -0.54 -4.88
CA CYS A 61 -7.55 -1.49 -5.84
C CYS A 61 -6.04 -1.69 -5.62
N ILE A 62 -5.27 -0.61 -5.47
CA ILE A 62 -3.83 -0.67 -5.17
C ILE A 62 -3.57 -1.40 -3.86
N ALA A 63 -4.39 -1.12 -2.83
CA ALA A 63 -4.29 -1.78 -1.54
C ALA A 63 -4.57 -3.29 -1.63
N HIS A 64 -5.48 -3.73 -2.51
CA HIS A 64 -5.84 -5.14 -2.73
C HIS A 64 -4.78 -5.93 -3.48
N THR A 65 -4.06 -5.32 -4.41
CA THR A 65 -3.05 -5.99 -5.26
C THR A 65 -2.09 -6.92 -4.49
N PRO A 66 -1.44 -6.51 -3.37
CA PRO A 66 -0.58 -7.43 -2.63
C PRO A 66 -1.31 -8.67 -2.09
N ARG A 67 -2.59 -8.57 -1.75
CA ARG A 67 -3.40 -9.73 -1.29
C ARG A 67 -3.70 -10.68 -2.44
N ILE A 68 -4.14 -10.13 -3.57
CA ILE A 68 -4.45 -10.90 -4.78
C ILE A 68 -3.22 -11.68 -5.26
N LEU A 69 -2.04 -11.05 -5.23
CA LEU A 69 -0.79 -11.65 -5.68
C LEU A 69 -0.07 -12.49 -4.60
N GLY A 70 -0.63 -12.59 -3.39
CA GLY A 70 -0.01 -13.35 -2.29
C GLY A 70 1.33 -12.78 -1.80
N VAL A 71 1.58 -11.48 -1.96
CA VAL A 71 2.80 -10.79 -1.51
C VAL A 71 2.51 -9.87 -0.31
N ARG A 72 3.54 -9.50 0.46
CA ARG A 72 3.28 -8.71 1.67
C ARG A 72 2.96 -7.25 1.38
N TYR A 73 3.70 -6.61 0.48
CA TYR A 73 3.72 -5.15 0.37
C TYR A 73 3.22 -4.63 -0.98
N GLY A 74 2.41 -3.57 -0.94
CA GLY A 74 2.16 -2.69 -2.09
C GLY A 74 2.99 -1.42 -1.96
N PHE A 75 3.49 -0.91 -3.09
CA PHE A 75 4.29 0.31 -3.18
C PHE A 75 3.80 1.20 -4.31
N ALA A 76 3.76 2.51 -4.08
CA ALA A 76 3.59 3.50 -5.12
C ALA A 76 4.30 4.80 -4.75
N THR A 77 4.54 5.63 -5.76
CA THR A 77 4.88 7.04 -5.59
C THR A 77 3.71 7.86 -6.12
N VAL A 78 3.22 8.81 -5.31
CA VAL A 78 1.98 9.54 -5.58
C VAL A 78 2.19 11.04 -5.41
N ALA A 79 1.38 11.85 -6.11
CA ALA A 79 1.33 13.27 -5.84
C ALA A 79 0.83 13.52 -4.40
N SER A 80 1.48 14.41 -3.66
CA SER A 80 1.27 14.64 -2.23
C SER A 80 -0.18 14.99 -1.88
N PHE A 81 -0.87 15.77 -2.73
CA PHE A 81 -2.27 16.12 -2.55
C PHE A 81 -3.24 14.94 -2.67
N THR A 82 -2.79 13.79 -3.18
CA THR A 82 -3.58 12.55 -3.27
C THR A 82 -3.38 11.61 -2.09
N THR A 83 -2.47 11.92 -1.16
CA THR A 83 -2.14 11.03 -0.03
C THR A 83 -3.35 10.66 0.83
N GLY A 84 -4.33 11.55 0.97
CA GLY A 84 -5.54 11.30 1.77
C GLY A 84 -6.32 10.06 1.34
N ARG A 85 -6.60 9.88 0.04
CA ARG A 85 -7.31 8.67 -0.46
C ARG A 85 -6.50 7.39 -0.29
N HIS A 86 -5.18 7.48 -0.38
CA HIS A 86 -4.29 6.35 -0.18
C HIS A 86 -4.23 5.96 1.30
N ARG A 87 -4.13 6.95 2.21
CA ARG A 87 -4.27 6.75 3.67
C ARG A 87 -5.60 6.11 4.02
N GLY A 88 -6.71 6.57 3.43
CA GLY A 88 -8.02 5.96 3.65
C GLY A 88 -8.08 4.48 3.31
N SER A 89 -7.32 4.01 2.31
CA SER A 89 -7.18 2.58 1.98
C SER A 89 -6.12 1.81 2.79
N GLY A 90 -5.56 2.41 3.85
CA GLY A 90 -4.53 1.82 4.70
C GLY A 90 -3.10 2.03 4.21
N GLY A 91 -2.89 2.98 3.30
CA GLY A 91 -1.57 3.36 2.80
C GLY A 91 -0.84 4.28 3.77
N VAL A 92 0.44 4.02 4.00
CA VAL A 92 1.29 4.79 4.92
C VAL A 92 2.36 5.51 4.09
N ALA A 93 2.32 6.84 4.09
CA ALA A 93 3.36 7.65 3.45
C ALA A 93 4.69 7.46 4.22
N ALA A 94 5.80 7.35 3.50
CA ALA A 94 7.11 7.30 4.12
C ALA A 94 7.60 8.73 4.40
N GLU A 95 7.09 9.32 5.49
CA GLU A 95 7.25 10.74 5.85
C GLU A 95 8.71 11.19 6.06
N LEU A 96 9.61 10.26 6.34
CA LEU A 96 11.05 10.53 6.46
C LEU A 96 11.78 10.67 5.12
N ILE A 97 11.11 10.38 4.01
CA ILE A 97 11.67 10.55 2.66
C ILE A 97 11.22 11.92 2.13
N PRO A 98 12.14 12.87 1.89
CA PRO A 98 11.78 14.17 1.34
C PRO A 98 11.01 14.03 0.02
N PRO A 99 9.93 14.80 -0.18
CA PRO A 99 9.21 14.83 -1.45
C PRO A 99 10.12 15.37 -2.56
N VAL A 100 9.85 14.94 -3.79
CA VAL A 100 10.60 15.39 -4.98
C VAL A 100 9.65 15.85 -6.08
N PRO A 101 10.04 16.85 -6.90
CA PRO A 101 9.23 17.27 -8.04
C PRO A 101 9.20 16.15 -9.10
N TYR A 102 7.99 15.71 -9.47
CA TYR A 102 7.74 14.74 -10.54
C TYR A 102 6.24 14.67 -10.89
N PRO A 103 5.85 14.58 -12.18
CA PRO A 103 6.72 14.59 -13.36
C PRO A 103 7.28 15.99 -13.69
N ASP A 104 6.70 17.03 -13.11
CA ASP A 104 7.13 18.42 -13.23
C ASP A 104 7.08 19.12 -11.85
N ASP A 105 7.43 20.40 -11.80
CA ASP A 105 7.57 21.21 -10.59
C ASP A 105 6.24 21.52 -9.87
N ARG A 106 5.10 21.36 -10.55
CA ARG A 106 3.77 21.58 -9.96
C ARG A 106 3.37 20.49 -8.97
N TYR A 107 4.06 19.35 -8.99
CA TYR A 107 3.72 18.18 -8.20
C TYR A 107 4.84 17.83 -7.23
N GLN A 108 4.49 17.64 -5.96
CA GLN A 108 5.38 17.01 -4.99
C GLN A 108 5.06 15.52 -4.93
N THR A 109 6.00 14.66 -5.31
CA THR A 109 5.83 13.21 -5.29
C THR A 109 6.36 12.62 -3.99
N VAL A 110 5.59 11.72 -3.38
CA VAL A 110 5.93 11.04 -2.11
C VAL A 110 5.77 9.52 -2.23
N PRO A 111 6.60 8.72 -1.55
CA PRO A 111 6.46 7.27 -1.47
C PRO A 111 5.38 6.85 -0.48
N ILE A 112 4.57 5.84 -0.84
CA ILE A 112 3.51 5.28 0.00
C ILE A 112 3.52 3.75 -0.04
N TRP A 113 3.24 3.14 1.11
CA TRP A 113 3.28 1.70 1.32
C TRP A 113 1.96 1.15 1.85
N TRP A 114 1.57 -0.02 1.37
CA TRP A 114 0.53 -0.84 1.98
C TRP A 114 1.16 -2.13 2.51
N ASP A 115 0.89 -2.49 3.77
CA ASP A 115 1.21 -3.81 4.31
C ASP A 115 -0.08 -4.64 4.36
N SER A 116 -0.13 -5.73 3.59
CA SER A 116 -1.29 -6.62 3.50
C SER A 116 -1.80 -7.09 4.87
N ARG A 117 -0.91 -7.19 5.87
CA ARG A 117 -1.20 -7.67 7.22
C ARG A 117 -1.66 -6.58 8.18
N MET A 118 -1.31 -5.32 7.92
CA MET A 118 -1.50 -4.20 8.86
C MET A 118 -2.40 -3.09 8.32
N TYR A 119 -2.76 -3.07 7.04
CA TYR A 119 -3.58 -2.01 6.42
C TYR A 119 -4.82 -1.62 7.23
N ARG A 120 -5.52 -2.58 7.84
CA ARG A 120 -6.74 -2.37 8.65
C ARG A 120 -6.51 -1.48 9.88
N MET A 121 -5.27 -1.35 10.34
CA MET A 121 -4.90 -0.47 11.44
C MET A 121 -4.82 1.00 10.99
N PHE A 122 -4.66 1.24 9.69
CA PHE A 122 -4.44 2.57 9.11
C PHE A 122 -5.59 3.02 8.21
N ALA A 123 -6.39 2.08 7.70
CA ALA A 123 -7.50 2.39 6.81
C ALA A 123 -8.63 3.13 7.55
N ASP A 124 -9.24 4.08 6.88
CA ASP A 124 -10.46 4.73 7.38
C ASP A 124 -11.57 3.68 7.50
N ARG A 125 -12.40 3.79 8.55
CA ARG A 125 -13.42 2.78 8.85
C ARG A 125 -14.33 2.45 7.66
N LEU A 126 -14.84 3.47 6.97
CA LEU A 126 -15.73 3.27 5.82
C LEU A 126 -15.00 2.62 4.65
N GLN A 127 -13.76 3.05 4.37
CA GLN A 127 -12.95 2.45 3.32
C GLN A 127 -12.63 0.99 3.63
N TYR A 128 -12.31 0.68 4.88
CA TYR A 128 -12.07 -0.70 5.32
C TYR A 128 -13.30 -1.60 5.10
N LEU A 129 -14.51 -1.11 5.40
CA LEU A 129 -15.74 -1.88 5.15
C LEU A 129 -15.94 -2.16 3.65
N LEU A 130 -15.77 -1.15 2.80
CA LEU A 130 -15.81 -1.33 1.34
C LEU A 130 -14.74 -2.33 0.86
N MET A 131 -13.53 -2.25 1.40
CA MET A 131 -12.46 -3.20 1.09
C MET A 131 -12.83 -4.64 1.47
N CYS A 132 -13.52 -4.85 2.59
CA CYS A 132 -13.98 -6.17 3.02
C CYS A 132 -15.01 -6.75 2.04
N ASP A 133 -15.95 -5.92 1.58
CA ASP A 133 -16.96 -6.34 0.62
C ASP A 133 -16.33 -6.61 -0.75
N GLU A 134 -15.45 -5.73 -1.23
CA GLU A 134 -14.69 -5.93 -2.49
C GLU A 134 -13.87 -7.23 -2.49
N LEU A 135 -13.17 -7.55 -1.40
CA LEU A 135 -12.40 -8.80 -1.29
C LEU A 135 -13.30 -10.04 -1.27
N ARG A 136 -14.48 -9.93 -0.64
CA ARG A 136 -15.48 -11.00 -0.62
C ARG A 136 -16.00 -11.26 -2.03
N ASP A 137 -16.31 -10.21 -2.77
CA ASP A 137 -16.81 -10.31 -4.15
C ASP A 137 -15.75 -10.89 -5.09
N MET A 138 -14.46 -10.58 -4.87
CA MET A 138 -13.35 -11.18 -5.61
C MET A 138 -13.02 -12.61 -5.19
N GLY A 139 -13.65 -13.18 -4.17
CA GLY A 139 -13.32 -14.50 -3.63
C GLY A 139 -11.92 -14.58 -3.02
N VAL A 140 -11.30 -13.43 -2.69
CA VAL A 140 -9.97 -13.37 -2.11
C VAL A 140 -10.10 -13.54 -0.60
N ALA A 141 -9.62 -14.68 -0.11
CA ALA A 141 -9.57 -14.94 1.32
C ALA A 141 -8.79 -13.85 2.06
N ASP A 142 -9.47 -13.14 2.96
CA ASP A 142 -8.74 -12.33 3.94
C ASP A 142 -8.12 -13.28 4.97
N GLY A 143 -6.81 -13.50 4.87
CA GLY A 143 -6.08 -14.32 5.83
C GLY A 143 -6.22 -13.87 7.29
N ALA A 144 -6.69 -12.66 7.57
CA ALA A 144 -7.13 -12.26 8.92
C ALA A 144 -8.49 -12.86 9.29
N LEU A 145 -9.49 -12.79 8.41
CA LEU A 145 -10.82 -13.40 8.62
C LEU A 145 -10.76 -14.93 8.65
N GLU A 146 -9.88 -15.56 7.85
CA GLU A 146 -9.67 -17.01 7.91
C GLU A 146 -9.05 -17.46 9.23
N ARG A 147 -8.11 -16.68 9.79
CA ARG A 147 -7.52 -16.97 11.11
C ARG A 147 -8.51 -16.77 12.25
N VAL A 148 -9.42 -15.81 12.15
CA VAL A 148 -10.53 -15.66 13.12
C VAL A 148 -11.47 -16.86 13.03
N ARG A 149 -11.88 -17.27 11.81
CA ARG A 149 -12.71 -18.48 11.58
C ARG A 149 -12.06 -19.76 12.09
N ARG A 150 -10.75 -19.93 11.89
CA ARG A 150 -9.97 -21.06 12.42
C ARG A 150 -9.72 -20.95 13.93
N GLY A 151 -9.62 -19.73 14.47
CA GLY A 151 -9.39 -19.43 15.88
C GLY A 151 -10.62 -19.61 16.78
N THR A 152 -11.83 -19.43 16.24
CA THR A 152 -13.07 -19.82 16.94
C THR A 152 -13.20 -21.34 17.17
N GLY A 153 -12.34 -22.16 16.55
CA GLY A 153 -12.25 -23.60 16.76
C GLY A 153 -11.21 -24.05 17.81
N ARG A 154 -10.46 -23.14 18.43
CA ARG A 154 -9.43 -23.52 19.43
C ARG A 154 -9.35 -22.50 20.57
N ARG A 155 -10.16 -22.72 21.62
CA ARG A 155 -9.85 -22.19 22.95
C ARG A 155 -8.70 -23.03 23.52
N SER A 156 -7.50 -22.45 23.64
CA SER A 156 -6.67 -22.55 24.85
C SER A 156 -5.40 -21.69 24.75
N GLU A 157 -5.16 -20.97 25.85
CA GLU A 157 -3.88 -20.65 26.50
C GLU A 157 -2.86 -19.67 25.86
N SER A 158 -2.92 -18.45 26.41
CA SER A 158 -1.84 -17.77 27.17
C SER A 158 -0.62 -17.13 26.47
N ARG A 159 -0.38 -15.88 26.92
CA ARG A 159 0.88 -15.11 27.07
C ARG A 159 1.46 -14.41 25.84
N PHE A 160 1.08 -13.15 25.65
CA PHE A 160 1.91 -12.14 24.99
C PHE A 160 2.51 -11.20 26.03
N GLY A 161 3.82 -11.32 26.24
CA GLY A 161 4.67 -10.24 26.73
C GLY A 161 5.41 -9.65 25.53
N TYR A 162 5.34 -8.33 25.34
CA TYR A 162 6.16 -7.62 24.37
C TYR A 162 7.18 -6.77 25.14
N GLY A 163 8.46 -7.15 25.02
CA GLY A 163 9.60 -6.37 25.49
C GLY A 163 10.38 -5.80 24.31
N ARG A 164 10.55 -4.48 24.36
CA ARG A 164 11.56 -3.57 23.75
C ARG A 164 11.89 -3.71 22.27
#